data_AF-A0A4Q7DNC5-F1
#
_entry.id   AF-A0A4Q7DNC5-F1
#
_cell.length_a   1.000
_cell.length_b   1.000
_cell.length_c   1.000
_cell.angle_alpha   90.00
_cell.angle_beta   90.00
_cell.angle_gamma   90.00
#
_symmetry.space_group_name_H-M   'P 1'
#
loop_
_entity.id
_entity.type
_entity.pdbx_description
1 polymer ?
#
loop_
_entity_poly.entity_id
_entity_poly.type
_entity_poly.pdbx_seq_one_letter_code
_entity_poly.pdbx_strand_id
1 'polypeptide(L)'
;MVTGVLNADGSVKVDWEQVEGAEAYLTHYADANELDPHKAVYMGYSETNSWTLDAKDVPTLSVGDKILIYVQAYKQKGIGASDVDKARYLHDGPFTGSSWSDPVVLTKA
;
A
#
# COMPACT_ATOMS: atom_id res chain seq x y z
N MET A 1 -4.07 -1.86 13.88
CA MET A 1 -3.13 -0.72 13.72
C MET A 1 -2.29 -0.94 12.46
N VAL A 2 -1.95 0.12 11.73
CA VAL A 2 -1.03 0.09 10.57
C VAL A 2 0.21 0.90 10.92
N THR A 3 1.39 0.39 10.59
CA THR A 3 2.69 1.02 10.83
C THR A 3 3.57 0.87 9.61
N GLY A 4 4.56 1.74 9.44
CA GLY A 4 5.53 1.56 8.36
C GLY A 4 6.83 2.32 8.60
N VAL A 5 7.81 2.00 7.76
CA VAL A 5 9.15 2.58 7.80
C VAL A 5 9.64 2.82 6.37
N LEU A 6 10.28 3.97 6.17
CA LEU A 6 11.13 4.24 5.02
C LEU A 6 12.57 3.91 5.44
N ASN A 7 13.11 2.82 4.90
CA ASN A 7 14.42 2.30 5.25
C ASN A 7 15.55 3.20 4.73
N ALA A 8 16.75 3.03 5.28
CA ALA A 8 17.93 3.81 4.88
C ALA A 8 18.29 3.63 3.39
N ASP A 9 17.99 2.46 2.81
CA ASP A 9 18.19 2.16 1.39
C ASP A 9 17.11 2.77 0.48
N GLY A 10 16.09 3.42 1.06
CA GLY A 10 14.97 4.02 0.35
C GLY A 10 13.78 3.08 0.11
N SER A 11 13.87 1.80 0.50
CA SER A 11 12.73 0.89 0.44
C SER A 11 11.70 1.20 1.52
N VAL A 12 10.47 0.78 1.30
CA VAL A 12 9.40 0.92 2.28
C VAL A 12 8.96 -0.46 2.79
N LYS A 13 8.68 -0.55 4.09
CA LYS A 13 7.93 -1.66 4.69
C LYS A 13 6.73 -1.13 5.44
N VAL A 14 5.58 -1.77 5.25
CA VAL A 14 4.33 -1.48 5.98
C VAL A 14 3.83 -2.78 6.60
N ASP A 15 3.48 -2.73 7.89
CA ASP A 15 2.95 -3.85 8.67
C ASP A 15 1.62 -3.44 9.31
N TRP A 16 0.66 -4.35 9.39
CA TRP A 16 -0.64 -4.11 10.01
C TRP A 16 -1.18 -5.31 10.76
N GLU A 17 -2.09 -5.07 11.70
CA GLU A 17 -2.83 -6.13 12.39
C GLU A 17 -3.79 -6.86 11.44
N GLN A 18 -3.99 -8.15 11.68
CA GLN A 18 -4.90 -8.97 10.88
C GLN A 18 -6.33 -8.44 10.97
N VAL A 19 -6.93 -8.20 9.80
CA VAL A 19 -8.35 -7.87 9.70
C VAL A 19 -9.13 -9.17 9.60
N GLU A 20 -10.15 -9.31 10.45
CA GLU A 20 -10.96 -10.53 10.51
C GLU A 20 -11.61 -10.85 9.15
N GLY A 21 -11.40 -12.08 8.69
CA GLY A 21 -11.92 -12.56 7.40
C GLY A 21 -11.21 -12.01 6.16
N ALA A 22 -10.13 -11.25 6.31
CA ALA A 22 -9.32 -10.82 5.17
C ALA A 22 -8.45 -11.96 4.64
N GLU A 23 -8.45 -12.14 3.33
CA GLU A 23 -7.58 -13.09 2.60
C GLU A 23 -6.45 -12.39 1.85
N ALA A 24 -6.62 -11.11 1.54
CA ALA A 24 -5.63 -10.28 0.89
C ALA A 24 -5.78 -8.81 1.28
N TYR A 25 -4.75 -8.03 0.99
CA TYR A 25 -4.68 -6.61 1.24
C TYR A 25 -4.11 -5.89 0.04
N LEU A 26 -4.64 -4.71 -0.24
CA LEU A 26 -4.05 -3.75 -1.16
C LEU A 26 -3.43 -2.62 -0.38
N THR A 27 -2.24 -2.18 -0.78
CA THR A 27 -1.69 -0.89 -0.37
C THR A 27 -1.96 0.13 -1.46
N HIS A 28 -2.33 1.35 -1.08
CA HIS A 28 -2.53 2.47 -1.99
C HIS A 28 -1.58 3.61 -1.64
N TYR A 29 -0.94 4.20 -2.64
CA TYR A 29 -0.02 5.33 -2.45
C TYR A 29 0.06 6.20 -3.72
N ALA A 30 0.65 7.37 -3.57
CA ALA A 30 0.82 8.36 -4.62
C ALA A 30 2.30 8.82 -4.70
N ASP A 31 2.55 9.78 -5.59
CA ASP A 31 3.82 10.50 -5.64
C ASP A 31 4.13 11.27 -4.35
N ALA A 32 5.38 11.71 -4.23
CA ALA A 32 5.88 12.50 -3.11
C ALA A 32 5.00 13.74 -2.84
N ASN A 33 4.70 13.95 -1.56
CA ASN A 33 3.88 15.07 -1.05
C ASN A 33 2.44 15.15 -1.58
N GLU A 34 1.94 14.14 -2.29
CA GLU A 34 0.52 14.08 -2.61
C GLU A 34 -0.26 13.63 -1.38
N LEU A 35 -1.09 14.53 -0.86
CA LEU A 35 -1.83 14.33 0.39
C LEU A 35 -3.31 14.01 0.16
N ASP A 36 -3.79 14.16 -1.08
CA ASP A 36 -5.15 13.80 -1.45
C ASP A 36 -5.26 12.27 -1.64
N PRO A 37 -6.02 11.55 -0.79
CA PRO A 37 -6.18 10.10 -0.91
C PRO A 37 -6.79 9.68 -2.26
N HIS A 38 -7.55 10.55 -2.93
CA HIS A 38 -8.15 10.25 -4.24
C HIS A 38 -7.14 10.15 -5.38
N LYS A 39 -5.89 10.56 -5.15
CA LYS A 39 -4.79 10.46 -6.11
C LYS A 39 -3.81 9.32 -5.82
N ALA A 40 -4.09 8.50 -4.80
CA ALA A 40 -3.31 7.29 -4.50
C ALA A 40 -3.62 6.19 -5.53
N VAL A 41 -3.01 6.29 -6.71
CA VAL A 41 -3.24 5.42 -7.86
C VAL A 41 -2.29 4.23 -7.93
N TYR A 42 -1.18 4.26 -7.20
CA TYR A 42 -0.24 3.15 -7.16
C TYR A 42 -0.71 2.10 -6.16
N MET A 43 -0.59 0.83 -6.54
CA MET A 43 -1.11 -0.29 -5.76
C MET A 43 -0.06 -1.37 -5.50
N GLY A 44 -0.03 -1.86 -4.27
CA GLY A 44 0.64 -3.10 -3.89
C GLY A 44 -0.36 -4.19 -3.52
N TYR A 45 0.12 -5.44 -3.43
CA TYR A 45 -0.67 -6.60 -3.04
C TYR A 45 0.06 -7.41 -1.97
N SER A 46 -0.68 -7.96 -1.00
CA SER A 46 -0.16 -8.94 -0.05
C SER A 46 -1.26 -9.90 0.41
N GLU A 47 -0.92 -11.17 0.56
CA GLU A 47 -1.76 -12.19 1.23
C GLU A 47 -1.40 -12.33 2.71
N THR A 48 -0.49 -11.48 3.19
CA THR A 48 -0.05 -11.44 4.58
C THR A 48 -0.20 -10.03 5.12
N ASN A 49 0.13 -9.87 6.40
CA ASN A 49 -0.02 -8.63 7.16
C ASN A 49 1.16 -7.66 7.02
N SER A 50 1.93 -7.81 5.96
CA SER A 50 3.11 -7.02 5.64
C SER A 50 3.19 -6.80 4.14
N TRP A 51 3.69 -5.64 3.73
CA TRP A 51 4.01 -5.31 2.35
C TRP A 51 5.31 -4.52 2.27
N THR A 52 6.06 -4.74 1.19
CA THR A 52 7.34 -4.07 0.92
C THR A 52 7.34 -3.45 -0.47
N LEU A 53 7.93 -2.27 -0.59
CA LEU A 53 8.18 -1.61 -1.87
C LEU A 53 9.69 -1.40 -2.01
N ASP A 54 10.25 -1.96 -3.08
CA ASP A 54 11.67 -1.81 -3.39
C ASP A 54 12.01 -0.34 -3.64
N ALA A 55 13.20 0.09 -3.22
CA ALA A 55 13.64 1.48 -3.32
C ALA A 55 13.54 2.06 -4.74
N LYS A 56 13.73 1.23 -5.78
CA LYS A 56 13.63 1.64 -7.19
C LYS A 56 12.20 1.96 -7.63
N ASP A 57 11.20 1.45 -6.91
CA ASP A 57 9.78 1.60 -7.21
C ASP A 57 9.10 2.60 -6.25
N VAL A 58 9.83 3.11 -5.25
CA VAL A 58 9.41 4.25 -4.43
C VAL A 58 9.48 5.53 -5.27
N PRO A 59 8.45 6.40 -5.25
CA PRO A 59 8.52 7.72 -5.87
C PRO A 59 9.77 8.49 -5.44
N THR A 60 10.30 9.33 -6.31
CA THR A 60 11.49 10.14 -5.98
C THR A 60 11.18 11.06 -4.79
N LEU A 61 11.93 10.91 -3.69
CA LEU A 61 11.79 11.70 -2.46
C LEU A 61 13.04 12.57 -2.24
N SER A 62 12.82 13.84 -1.96
CA SER A 62 13.81 14.74 -1.34
C SER A 62 13.70 14.69 0.19
N VAL A 63 14.76 15.12 0.90
CA VAL A 63 14.71 15.24 2.36
C VAL A 63 13.55 16.15 2.78
N GLY A 64 12.72 15.66 3.70
CA GLY A 64 11.49 16.32 4.17
C GLY A 64 10.23 15.93 3.40
N ASP A 65 10.34 15.28 2.24
CA ASP A 65 9.18 14.83 1.48
C ASP A 65 8.46 13.68 2.19
N LYS A 66 7.16 13.60 1.94
CA LYS A 66 6.26 12.60 2.53
C LYS A 66 5.72 11.65 1.48
N ILE A 67 5.50 10.41 1.91
CA ILE A 67 4.66 9.44 1.20
C ILE A 67 3.59 8.94 2.15
N LEU A 68 2.35 8.90 1.66
CA LEU A 68 1.18 8.41 2.39
C LEU A 68 0.81 7.03 1.84
N ILE A 69 0.64 6.07 2.75
CA ILE A 69 0.28 4.71 2.39
C ILE A 69 -0.96 4.29 3.16
N TYR A 70 -1.95 3.80 2.42
CA TYR A 70 -3.21 3.31 2.95
C TYR A 70 -3.29 1.79 2.75
N VAL A 71 -3.95 1.09 3.66
CA VAL A 71 -4.18 -0.36 3.54
C VAL A 71 -5.67 -0.61 3.42
N GLN A 72 -6.05 -1.49 2.50
CA GLN A 72 -7.42 -1.94 2.28
C GLN A 72 -7.49 -3.46 2.30
N ALA A 73 -8.39 -4.02 3.09
CA ALA A 73 -8.57 -5.46 3.23
C ALA A 73 -9.62 -6.02 2.27
N TYR A 74 -9.40 -7.22 1.77
CA TYR A 74 -10.32 -7.95 0.89
C TYR A 74 -10.56 -9.36 1.41
N LYS A 75 -11.79 -9.86 1.24
CA LYS A 75 -12.19 -11.22 1.63
C LYS A 75 -11.91 -12.26 0.53
N GLN A 76 -11.16 -11.88 -0.50
CA GLN A 76 -10.81 -12.69 -1.64
C GLN A 76 -9.35 -12.43 -2.01
N LYS A 77 -8.70 -13.46 -2.53
CA LYS A 77 -7.37 -13.33 -3.15
C LYS A 77 -7.45 -12.70 -4.54
N GLY A 78 -6.42 -11.96 -4.88
CA GLY A 78 -6.24 -11.44 -6.23
C GLY A 78 -5.78 -12.52 -7.20
N ILE A 79 -6.17 -12.41 -8.47
CA ILE A 79 -5.77 -13.32 -9.53
C ILE A 79 -4.94 -12.54 -10.56
N GLY A 80 -3.74 -13.03 -10.86
CA GLY A 80 -2.82 -12.35 -11.77
C GLY A 80 -1.43 -12.98 -11.78
N ALA A 81 -0.65 -12.68 -12.82
CA ALA A 81 0.72 -13.17 -12.95
C ALA A 81 1.71 -12.40 -12.08
N SER A 82 1.45 -11.10 -11.88
CA SER A 82 2.20 -10.22 -10.97
C SER A 82 1.33 -9.74 -9.81
N ASP A 83 1.96 -9.19 -8.77
CA ASP A 83 1.26 -8.57 -7.65
C ASP A 83 0.43 -7.36 -8.09
N VAL A 84 0.90 -6.62 -9.11
CA VAL A 84 0.13 -5.52 -9.72
C VAL A 84 -1.14 -6.06 -10.40
N ASP A 85 -1.05 -7.17 -11.14
CA ASP A 85 -2.22 -7.78 -11.77
C ASP A 85 -3.24 -8.26 -10.72
N LYS A 86 -2.75 -8.88 -9.64
CA LYS A 86 -3.61 -9.32 -8.52
C LYS A 86 -4.27 -8.14 -7.82
N ALA A 87 -3.55 -7.03 -7.61
CA ALA A 87 -4.10 -5.81 -7.03
C ALA A 87 -5.21 -5.25 -7.91
N ARG A 88 -4.94 -5.13 -9.22
CA ARG A 88 -5.93 -4.65 -10.20
C ARG A 88 -7.15 -5.54 -10.31
N TYR A 89 -6.99 -6.86 -10.21
CA TYR A 89 -8.13 -7.78 -10.20
C TYR A 89 -9.11 -7.48 -9.07
N LEU A 90 -8.59 -7.22 -7.86
CA LEU A 90 -9.42 -6.86 -6.69
C LEU A 90 -9.96 -5.44 -6.77
N HIS A 91 -9.19 -4.49 -7.29
CA HIS A 91 -9.58 -3.08 -7.38
C HIS A 91 -10.59 -2.79 -8.50
N ASP A 92 -10.32 -3.27 -9.72
CA ASP A 92 -11.13 -2.98 -10.92
C ASP A 92 -12.31 -3.98 -11.06
N GLY A 93 -12.26 -5.10 -10.34
CA GLY A 93 -13.26 -6.15 -10.36
C GLY A 93 -14.51 -5.86 -9.52
N PRO A 94 -15.49 -6.78 -9.49
CA PRO A 94 -16.73 -6.62 -8.73
C PRO A 94 -16.54 -6.93 -7.23
N PHE A 95 -15.40 -6.56 -6.64
CA PHE A 95 -15.07 -6.83 -5.25
C PHE A 95 -15.22 -5.56 -4.42
N THR A 96 -15.70 -5.71 -3.19
CA THR A 96 -15.78 -4.61 -2.24
C THR A 96 -14.74 -4.84 -1.15
N GLY A 97 -13.67 -4.03 -1.19
CA GLY A 97 -12.70 -3.96 -0.09
C GLY A 97 -13.29 -3.26 1.13
N SER A 98 -12.59 -3.33 2.25
CA SER A 98 -12.90 -2.51 3.42
C SER A 98 -12.78 -1.01 3.11
N SER A 99 -13.19 -0.15 4.05
CA SER A 99 -12.66 1.21 4.09
C SER A 99 -11.13 1.16 4.18
N TRP A 100 -10.48 2.18 3.63
CA TRP A 100 -9.04 2.35 3.78
C TRP A 100 -8.70 2.61 5.25
N SER A 101 -7.51 2.19 5.67
CA SER A 101 -6.95 2.57 6.96
C SER A 101 -6.70 4.08 7.03
N ASP A 102 -6.43 4.58 8.24
CA ASP A 102 -5.69 5.83 8.39
C ASP A 102 -4.34 5.73 7.65
N PRO A 103 -3.82 6.83 7.07
CA PRO A 103 -2.56 6.80 6.35
C PRO A 103 -1.38 6.55 7.29
N VAL A 104 -0.46 5.70 6.85
CA VAL A 104 0.92 5.75 7.33
C VAL A 104 1.63 6.88 6.60
N VAL A 105 2.12 7.86 7.36
CA VAL A 105 2.89 8.98 6.82
C VAL A 105 4.38 8.71 7.04
N LEU A 106 5.11 8.45 5.96
CA LEU A 106 6.56 8.27 6.01
C LEU A 106 7.24 9.53 5.49
N THR A 107 8.25 10.03 6.21
CA THR A 107 9.01 11.22 5.81
C THR A 107 10.45 10.83 5.51
N LYS A 108 10.99 11.30 4.39
CA LYS A 108 12.40 11.13 4.08
C LYS A 108 13.26 11.98 5.01
N ALA A 109 14.10 11.30 5.80
CA ALA A 109 15.12 11.93 6.63
C ALA A 109 16.35 12.35 5.81
#